data_AF-A0A3M7NMC8-F1
#
_entry.id   AF-A0A3M7NMC8-F1
#
_cell.length_a   1.000
_cell.length_b   1.000
_cell.length_c   1.000
_cell.angle_alpha   90.00
_cell.angle_beta   90.00
_cell.angle_gamma   90.00
#
_symmetry.space_group_name_H-M   'P 1'
#
loop_
_entity.id
_entity.type
_entity.pdbx_description
1 polymer ?
#
loop_
_entity_poly.entity_id
_entity_poly.type
_entity_poly.pdbx_seq_one_letter_code
_entity_poly.pdbx_strand_id
1 'polypeptide(L)'
;MLGGAQQFGLWIQPNSGWLDVCDITCLDLPAYALGSCCSPTIDAIGIAAGTGACDFVGISGWTATITDDVGDYTPVGPPQTIISANCYSTGS
;
A
#
# COMPACT_ATOMS: atom_id res chain seq x y z
N MET A 1 15.14 5.63 -16.30
CA MET A 1 15.66 4.26 -16.13
C MET A 1 15.06 3.73 -14.83
N LEU A 2 13.95 2.97 -14.92
CA LEU A 2 13.25 2.37 -13.77
C LEU A 2 14.12 1.26 -13.20
N GLY A 3 14.84 1.53 -12.11
CA GLY A 3 15.49 0.50 -11.31
C GLY A 3 14.53 0.05 -10.22
N GLY A 4 13.80 -1.04 -10.44
CA GLY A 4 13.15 -1.80 -9.36
C GLY A 4 11.87 -1.21 -8.74
N ALA A 5 11.09 -0.42 -9.47
CA ALA A 5 9.74 -0.06 -9.02
C ALA A 5 8.78 -1.21 -9.33
N GLN A 6 8.19 -1.80 -8.30
CA GLN A 6 7.23 -2.90 -8.42
C GLN A 6 5.85 -2.38 -8.02
N GLN A 7 4.85 -2.65 -8.86
CA GLN A 7 3.45 -2.35 -8.60
C GLN A 7 2.87 -3.49 -7.76
N PHE A 8 2.46 -3.19 -6.54
CA PHE A 8 1.86 -4.17 -5.65
C PHE A 8 0.52 -3.66 -5.12
N GLY A 9 -0.46 -4.55 -5.02
CA GLY A 9 -1.60 -4.34 -4.13
C GLY A 9 -1.14 -4.55 -2.69
N LEU A 10 -1.66 -3.74 -1.78
CA LEU A 10 -1.40 -3.91 -0.34
C LEU A 10 -2.69 -4.37 0.34
N TRP A 11 -2.63 -5.50 1.04
CA TRP A 11 -3.72 -5.89 1.93
C TRP A 11 -3.37 -5.56 3.38
N ILE A 12 -4.13 -4.63 3.93
CA ILE A 12 -3.95 -4.10 5.28
C ILE A 12 -5.26 -4.32 6.03
N GLN A 13 -5.19 -4.93 7.20
CA GLN A 13 -6.39 -5.15 8.00
C GLN A 13 -7.01 -3.79 8.41
N PRO A 14 -8.28 -3.52 8.07
CA PRO A 14 -8.90 -2.25 8.43
C PRO A 14 -8.97 -2.03 9.95
N ASN A 15 -8.81 -0.79 10.40
CA ASN A 15 -8.85 -0.36 11.80
C ASN A 15 -7.82 -1.07 12.72
N SER A 16 -6.74 -1.62 12.15
CA SER A 16 -5.64 -2.23 12.90
C SER A 16 -4.66 -1.21 13.48
N GLY A 17 -4.75 0.06 13.07
CA GLY A 17 -3.81 1.12 13.40
C GLY A 17 -2.62 1.13 12.45
N TRP A 18 -1.57 1.83 12.85
CA TRP A 18 -0.32 1.88 12.07
C TRP A 18 0.40 0.54 12.13
N LEU A 19 0.52 -0.11 10.98
CA LEU A 19 1.31 -1.33 10.81
C LEU A 19 2.61 -1.01 10.08
N ASP A 20 3.70 -1.71 10.44
CA ASP A 20 4.92 -1.70 9.65
C ASP A 20 4.63 -2.37 8.31
N VAL A 21 5.20 -1.85 7.21
CA VAL A 21 5.04 -2.46 5.89
C VAL A 21 5.52 -3.93 5.86
N CYS A 22 6.48 -4.28 6.72
CA CYS A 22 6.93 -5.66 6.88
C CYS A 22 5.87 -6.61 7.43
N ASP A 23 4.89 -6.08 8.18
CA ASP A 23 3.76 -6.84 8.72
C ASP A 23 2.55 -6.85 7.76
N ILE A 24 2.66 -6.16 6.62
CA ILE A 24 1.63 -6.08 5.58
C ILE A 24 1.86 -7.16 4.51
N THR A 25 0.78 -7.73 3.98
CA THR A 25 0.85 -8.71 2.90
C THR A 25 0.79 -8.02 1.53
N CYS A 26 1.79 -8.32 0.70
CA CYS A 26 1.87 -7.86 -0.68
C CYS A 26 1.05 -8.78 -1.58
N LEU A 27 0.26 -8.17 -2.45
CA LEU A 27 -0.53 -8.85 -3.46
C LEU A 27 0.04 -8.51 -4.84
N ASP A 28 0.34 -9.53 -5.63
CA ASP A 28 0.44 -9.38 -7.09
C ASP A 28 -0.97 -9.31 -7.65
N LEU A 29 -1.26 -8.39 -8.57
CA LEU A 29 -2.57 -8.42 -9.23
C LEU A 29 -2.60 -9.56 -10.28
N PRO A 30 -3.67 -10.38 -10.32
CA PRO A 30 -4.93 -10.25 -9.59
C PRO A 30 -4.92 -11.05 -8.27
N ALA A 31 -4.60 -10.37 -7.17
CA ALA A 31 -4.70 -10.80 -5.77
C ALA A 31 -3.96 -12.09 -5.35
N TYR A 32 -2.76 -12.37 -5.86
CA TYR A 32 -1.90 -13.42 -5.32
C TYR A 32 -1.04 -12.89 -4.18
N ALA A 33 -1.18 -13.45 -2.98
CA ALA A 33 -0.29 -13.12 -1.86
C ALA A 33 1.15 -13.52 -2.18
N LEU A 34 2.02 -12.54 -2.34
CA LEU A 34 3.46 -12.73 -2.57
C LEU A 34 4.24 -12.94 -1.27
N GLY A 35 3.67 -12.53 -0.13
CA GLY A 35 4.30 -12.59 1.19
C GLY A 35 4.43 -11.19 1.81
N SER A 36 5.36 -11.05 2.77
CA SER A 36 5.56 -9.80 3.50
C SER A 36 6.13 -8.69 2.60
N CYS A 37 5.56 -7.48 2.68
CA CYS A 37 5.97 -6.32 1.91
C CYS A 37 7.23 -5.63 2.41
N CYS A 38 8.22 -6.32 2.99
CA CYS A 38 9.39 -5.62 3.52
C CYS A 38 10.15 -4.84 2.42
N SER A 39 10.13 -3.51 2.49
CA SER A 39 11.00 -2.57 1.77
C SER A 39 10.85 -2.41 0.23
N PRO A 40 9.69 -2.64 -0.43
CA PRO A 40 9.57 -2.30 -1.84
C PRO A 40 9.58 -0.78 -2.02
N THR A 41 10.31 -0.33 -3.03
CA THR A 41 10.10 1.01 -3.58
C THR A 41 8.85 0.94 -4.45
N ILE A 42 7.79 1.63 -4.01
CA ILE A 42 6.46 1.56 -4.63
C ILE A 42 6.28 2.79 -5.53
N ASP A 43 5.96 2.56 -6.80
CA ASP A 43 5.59 3.59 -7.79
C ASP A 43 4.08 3.74 -7.96
N ALA A 44 3.29 2.75 -7.55
CA ALA A 44 1.84 2.87 -7.50
C ALA A 44 1.25 1.96 -6.42
N ILE A 45 0.27 2.47 -5.69
CA ILE A 45 -0.40 1.76 -4.58
C ILE A 45 -1.82 1.42 -5.00
N GLY A 46 -2.20 0.15 -4.86
CA GLY A 46 -3.59 -0.30 -4.99
C GLY A 46 -4.14 -0.78 -3.65
N ILE A 47 -5.38 -0.40 -3.34
CA ILE A 47 -6.08 -0.82 -2.12
C ILE A 47 -6.95 -2.05 -2.42
N ALA A 48 -6.87 -3.06 -1.55
CA ALA A 48 -7.67 -4.27 -1.67
C ALA A 48 -9.15 -4.07 -1.24
N ALA A 49 -10.05 -4.87 -1.81
CA ALA A 49 -11.48 -4.83 -1.52
C ALA A 49 -11.85 -4.93 -0.04
N GLY A 50 -12.82 -4.12 0.39
CA GLY A 50 -13.29 -4.06 1.78
C GLY A 50 -12.41 -3.20 2.70
N THR A 51 -11.36 -2.61 2.15
CA THR A 51 -10.50 -1.62 2.82
C THR A 51 -10.94 -0.24 2.36
N GLY A 52 -11.16 0.69 3.30
CA GLY A 52 -11.45 2.09 3.01
C GLY A 52 -10.18 2.88 2.74
N ALA A 53 -10.23 4.19 3.00
CA ALA A 53 -9.07 5.05 2.85
C ALA A 53 -7.85 4.50 3.61
N CYS A 54 -6.67 4.63 3.03
CA CYS A 54 -5.40 4.20 3.61
C CYS A 54 -4.42 5.36 3.65
N ASP A 55 -3.85 5.59 4.83
CA ASP A 55 -2.72 6.49 5.03
C ASP A 55 -1.42 5.71 4.92
N PHE A 56 -0.44 6.28 4.21
CA PHE A 56 0.88 5.71 4.00
C PHE A 56 1.95 6.68 4.49
N VAL A 57 3.00 6.13 5.09
CA VAL A 57 4.21 6.83 5.48
C VAL A 57 5.39 6.17 4.78
N GLY A 58 6.16 6.97 4.06
CA GLY A 58 7.39 6.58 3.40
C GLY A 58 8.64 7.05 4.13
N ILE A 59 9.80 6.58 3.67
CA ILE A 59 11.09 7.08 4.13
C ILE A 59 11.19 8.59 3.89
N SER A 60 11.96 9.28 4.74
CA SER A 60 12.15 10.74 4.65
C SER A 60 10.90 11.59 4.91
N GLY A 61 9.86 11.01 5.54
CA GLY A 61 8.67 11.76 5.97
C GLY A 61 7.63 11.98 4.88
N TRP A 62 7.71 11.24 3.76
CA TRP A 62 6.63 11.24 2.78
C TRP A 62 5.35 10.69 3.39
N THR A 63 4.21 11.33 3.13
CA THR A 63 2.90 10.85 3.56
C THR A 63 1.89 11.02 2.45
N ALA A 64 1.02 10.03 2.24
CA ALA A 64 -0.12 10.17 1.34
C ALA A 64 -1.34 9.40 1.86
N THR A 65 -2.52 9.90 1.54
CA THR A 65 -3.78 9.22 1.77
C THR A 65 -4.32 8.77 0.43
N ILE A 66 -4.54 7.47 0.29
CA ILE A 66 -5.13 6.84 -0.89
C ILE A 66 -6.56 6.45 -0.57
N THR A 67 -7.49 6.79 -1.44
CA THR A 67 -8.93 6.50 -1.28
C THR A 67 -9.49 5.69 -2.45
N ASP A 68 -8.62 5.17 -3.31
CA ASP A 68 -9.02 4.57 -4.57
C ASP A 68 -9.85 3.30 -4.38
N ASP A 69 -10.77 3.09 -5.32
CA ASP A 69 -11.59 1.90 -5.39
C ASP A 69 -10.74 0.66 -5.75
N VAL A 70 -11.29 -0.49 -5.43
CA VAL A 70 -10.66 -1.80 -5.62
C VAL A 70 -10.20 -1.99 -7.07
N GLY A 71 -8.90 -2.17 -7.25
CA GLY A 71 -8.30 -2.52 -8.54
C GLY A 71 -7.75 -1.33 -9.33
N ASP A 72 -7.92 -0.11 -8.84
CA ASP A 72 -7.19 1.05 -9.33
C ASP A 72 -5.87 1.24 -8.58
N TYR A 73 -4.89 1.81 -9.29
CA TYR A 73 -3.57 2.13 -8.76
C TYR A 73 -3.40 3.65 -8.70
N THR A 74 -3.10 4.19 -7.52
CA THR A 74 -2.67 5.59 -7.41
C THR A 74 -1.16 5.68 -7.66
N PRO A 75 -0.70 6.46 -8.65
CA PRO A 75 0.72 6.68 -8.88
C PRO A 75 1.39 7.42 -7.71
N VAL A 76 2.50 6.90 -7.24
CA VAL A 76 3.39 7.49 -6.23
C VAL A 76 4.61 8.06 -6.94
N GLY A 77 4.56 9.36 -7.21
CA GLY A 77 5.63 10.10 -7.89
C GLY A 77 6.33 11.09 -6.97
N PRO A 78 7.68 11.04 -6.82
CA PRO A 78 8.60 9.97 -7.26
C PRO A 78 8.39 8.68 -6.44
N PRO A 79 8.86 7.50 -6.90
CA PRO A 79 8.68 6.24 -6.18
C PRO A 79 9.18 6.34 -4.73
N GLN A 80 8.38 5.84 -3.79
CA GLN A 80 8.66 5.94 -2.36
C GLN A 80 8.84 4.57 -1.74
N THR A 81 9.82 4.44 -0.84
CA THR A 81 9.88 3.28 0.06
C THR A 81 8.88 3.51 1.18
N ILE A 82 7.79 2.76 1.17
CA ILE A 82 6.77 2.80 2.21
C ILE A 82 7.28 2.02 3.42
N ILE A 83 7.12 2.58 4.62
CA ILE A 83 7.56 1.96 5.88
C ILE A 83 6.39 1.65 6.82
N SER A 84 5.27 2.37 6.67
CA SER A 84 4.09 2.12 7.48
C SER A 84 2.83 2.51 6.74
N ALA A 85 1.74 1.83 7.06
CA ALA A 85 0.43 2.16 6.54
C ALA A 85 -0.64 1.91 7.60
N ASN A 86 -1.74 2.64 7.48
CA ASN A 86 -2.93 2.48 8.30
C ASN A 86 -4.16 2.62 7.40
N CYS A 87 -5.05 1.63 7.43
CA CYS A 87 -6.26 1.65 6.64
C CYS A 87 -7.50 1.64 7.51
N TYR A 88 -8.51 2.39 7.09
CA TYR A 88 -9.80 2.48 7.75
C TYR A 88 -10.79 1.53 7.09
N SER A 89 -11.78 1.01 7.80
CA SER A 89 -12.85 0.26 7.12
C SER A 89 -13.71 1.23 6.31
N THR A 90 -14.13 0.85 5.10
CA THR A 90 -15.31 1.46 4.49
C THR A 90 -16.46 1.26 5.47
N GLY A 91 -16.95 2.34 6.08
CA GLY A 91 -18.01 2.25 7.08
C GLY A 91 -19.17 1.38 6.59
N SER A 92 -19.60 0.46 7.45
CA SER A 92 -20.85 -0.30 7.34
C SER A 92 -22.07 0.61 7.18
#